data_AF-A0A961E2C0-F1
#
_entry.id   AF-A0A961E2C0-F1
#
_cell.length_a   1.000
_cell.length_b   1.000
_cell.length_c   1.000
_cell.angle_alpha   90.00
_cell.angle_beta   90.00
_cell.angle_gamma   90.00
#
_symmetry.space_group_name_H-M   'P 1'
#
loop_
_entity.id
_entity.type
_entity.pdbx_description
1 polymer ?
#
loop_
_entity_poly.entity_id
_entity_poly.type
_entity_poly.pdbx_seq_one_letter_code
_entity_poly.pdbx_strand_id
1 'polypeptide(L)' 'MTGAVGTPAGTAVGYDITLVTGDGQESTVVCDEQTTILAAAEQAGLVLKSSCQAGGCGACS' A
#
# COMPACT_ATOMS: atom_id res chain seq x y z
N MET A 1 -3.10 24.13 6.91
CA MET A 1 -3.32 23.17 5.82
C MET A 1 -2.64 21.87 6.23
N THR A 2 -3.22 21.15 7.18
CA THR A 2 -2.58 19.96 7.78
C THR A 2 -3.48 18.77 7.48
N GLY A 3 -3.09 17.98 6.47
CA GLY A 3 -3.81 16.79 6.03
C GLY A 3 -3.56 15.64 7.00
N ALA A 4 -4.64 14.95 7.35
CA ALA A 4 -4.70 13.90 8.36
C ALA A 4 -3.71 12.76 8.07
N VAL A 5 -2.88 12.46 9.07
CA VAL A 5 -2.22 11.17 9.21
C VAL A 5 -3.30 10.10 9.29
N GLY A 6 -3.34 9.22 8.30
CA GLY A 6 -4.26 8.08 8.27
C GLY A 6 -3.81 7.03 9.26
N THR A 7 -4.36 7.08 10.48
CA THR A 7 -4.39 5.92 11.38
C THR A 7 -5.49 4.97 10.90
N PRO A 8 -5.23 3.66 10.68
CA PRO A 8 -6.33 2.71 10.64
C PRO A 8 -6.73 2.38 12.08
N ALA A 9 -7.96 2.76 12.41
CA ALA A 9 -8.68 2.28 13.57
C ALA A 9 -9.12 0.83 13.30
N GLY A 10 -8.48 -0.11 13.99
CA GLY A 10 -8.89 -1.50 14.01
C GLY A 10 -7.89 -2.30 14.83
N THR A 11 -8.36 -3.22 15.64
CA THR A 11 -7.53 -4.20 16.38
C THR A 11 -6.91 -5.18 15.38
N ALA A 12 -6.06 -4.70 14.47
CA ALA A 12 -5.55 -5.45 13.35
C ALA A 12 -4.05 -5.69 13.51
N VAL A 13 -3.63 -6.94 13.31
CA VAL A 13 -2.21 -7.30 13.27
C VAL A 13 -1.60 -6.59 12.06
N GLY A 14 -0.68 -5.66 12.29
CA GLY A 14 0.06 -4.99 11.23
C GLY A 14 1.17 -5.91 10.73
N TYR A 15 1.20 -6.16 9.44
CA TYR A 15 2.25 -6.94 8.78
C TYR A 15 3.25 -5.97 8.13
N ASP A 16 4.53 -6.14 8.43
CA ASP A 16 5.61 -5.48 7.71
C ASP A 16 5.77 -6.14 6.33
N ILE A 17 5.44 -5.40 5.28
CA ILE A 17 5.52 -5.86 3.90
C ILE A 17 6.60 -5.05 3.19
N THR A 18 7.60 -5.74 2.66
CA THR A 18 8.66 -5.13 1.85
C THR A 18 8.31 -5.25 0.38
N LEU A 19 8.02 -4.12 -0.26
CA LEU A 19 7.83 -4.04 -1.71
C LEU A 19 9.19 -3.85 -2.38
N VAL A 20 9.53 -4.76 -3.29
CA VAL A 20 10.72 -4.64 -4.14
C VAL A 20 10.26 -4.25 -5.54
N THR A 21 10.65 -3.07 -5.99
CA THR A 21 10.37 -2.60 -7.36
C THR A 21 11.37 -3.18 -8.34
N GLY A 22 11.01 -3.21 -9.64
CA GLY A 22 11.87 -3.74 -10.71
C GLY A 22 13.21 -3.01 -10.86
N ASP A 23 13.30 -1.78 -10.37
CA ASP A 23 14.53 -0.98 -10.30
C ASP A 23 15.43 -1.35 -9.10
N GLY A 24 15.01 -2.32 -8.27
CA GLY A 24 15.72 -2.76 -7.08
C GLY A 24 15.53 -1.86 -5.86
N GLN A 25 14.56 -0.94 -5.88
CA GLN A 25 14.21 -0.17 -4.68
C GLN A 25 13.30 -1.00 -3.77
N GLU A 26 13.69 -1.09 -2.51
CA GLU A 26 12.92 -1.73 -1.45
C GLU A 26 12.18 -0.68 -0.64
N SER A 27 10.92 -0.92 -0.31
CA SER A 27 10.13 -0.05 0.55
C SER A 27 9.28 -0.87 1.49
N THR A 28 9.46 -0.66 2.78
CA THR A 28 8.71 -1.36 3.81
C THR A 28 7.50 -0.54 4.21
N VAL A 29 6.32 -1.15 4.13
CA VAL A 29 5.05 -0.56 4.56
C VAL A 29 4.38 -1.49 5.55
N VAL A 30 3.72 -0.90 6.55
CA VAL A 30 2.86 -1.65 7.47
C VAL A 30 1.47 -1.71 6.85
N CYS A 31 0.95 -2.92 6.66
CA CYS A 31 -0.42 -3.12 6.20
C CYS A 31 -1.17 -4.02 7.18
N ASP A 32 -2.40 -3.65 7.50
CA ASP A 32 -3.35 -4.51 8.20
C ASP A 32 -4.04 -5.50 7.24
N GLU A 33 -4.68 -6.52 7.81
CA GLU A 33 -5.40 -7.56 7.08
C GLU A 33 -6.68 -7.10 6.35
N GLN A 34 -7.19 -5.91 6.66
CA GLN A 34 -8.42 -5.36 6.07
C GLN A 34 -8.12 -4.40 4.91
N THR A 35 -6.89 -3.92 4.81
CA THR A 35 -6.44 -2.96 3.80
C THR A 35 -5.68 -3.66 2.69
N THR A 36 -5.85 -3.20 1.46
CA THR A 36 -5.07 -3.74 0.33
C THR A 36 -3.65 -3.17 0.36
N ILE A 37 -2.67 -3.99 -0.04
CA ILE A 37 -1.25 -3.57 -0.14
C ILE A 37 -1.12 -2.34 -1.04
N LEU A 38 -1.96 -2.23 -2.08
CA LEU A 38 -2.00 -1.07 -2.96
C LEU A 38 -2.36 0.22 -2.21
N ALA A 39 -3.42 0.19 -1.39
CA ALA A 39 -3.81 1.35 -0.60
C ALA A 39 -2.75 1.71 0.45
N ALA A 40 -2.18 0.71 1.14
CA ALA A 40 -1.10 0.94 2.09
C ALA A 40 0.15 1.56 1.43
N ALA A 41 0.51 1.08 0.24
CA ALA A 41 1.60 1.64 -0.56
C ALA A 41 1.31 3.10 -0.97
N GLU A 42 0.11 3.38 -1.49
CA GLU A 42 -0.32 4.75 -1.86
C GLU A 42 -0.29 5.70 -0.65
N GLN A 43 -0.73 5.24 0.53
CA GLN A 43 -0.66 5.99 1.79
C GLN A 43 0.78 6.25 2.25
N ALA A 44 1.70 5.31 1.99
CA ALA A 44 3.13 5.49 2.22
C ALA A 44 3.80 6.40 1.16
N GLY A 45 3.05 6.85 0.15
CA GLY A 45 3.55 7.68 -0.95
C GLY A 45 4.19 6.90 -2.09
N LEU A 46 4.02 5.57 -2.13
CA LEU A 46 4.48 4.71 -3.22
C LEU A 46 3.41 4.66 -4.31
N VAL A 47 3.74 5.17 -5.50
CA VAL A 47 2.87 5.09 -6.68
C VAL A 47 3.17 3.78 -7.42
N LEU A 48 2.29 2.79 -7.25
CA LEU A 48 2.35 1.53 -7.98
C LEU A 48 1.65 1.66 -9.35
N LYS A 49 2.01 0.77 -10.29
CA LYS A 49 1.44 0.70 -11.66
C LYS A 49 -0.02 0.20 -11.73
N SER A 50 -0.85 0.53 -10.74
CA SER A 50 -2.26 0.17 -10.75
C SER A 50 -3.06 1.17 -11.58
N SER A 51 -3.89 0.66 -12.49
CA SER A 51 -4.76 1.51 -13.32
C SER A 51 -6.23 1.45 -12.93
N CYS A 52 -6.66 0.42 -12.21
CA CYS A 52 -8.08 0.18 -11.94
C CYS A 52 -8.43 0.09 -10.46
N GLN A 53 -7.46 -0.19 -9.57
CA GLN A 53 -7.65 -0.40 -8.11
C GLN A 53 -8.64 -1.53 -7.72
N ALA A 54 -9.46 -2.02 -8.64
CA ALA A 54 -10.47 -3.06 -8.48
C ALA A 54 -10.03 -4.44 -9.00
N GLY A 55 -8.77 -4.59 -9.41
CA GLY A 55 -8.21 -5.88 -9.87
C GLY A 55 -8.63 -6.35 -11.26
N GLY A 56 -9.44 -5.58 -12.00
CA GLY A 56 -9.92 -5.96 -13.34
C GLY A 56 -8.96 -5.73 -14.50
N CYS A 57 -7.87 -4.97 -14.28
CA CYS A 57 -6.96 -4.53 -15.33
C CYS A 57 -5.64 -5.32 -15.39
N GLY A 58 -5.31 -6.12 -14.38
CA GLY A 58 -4.05 -6.89 -14.31
C GLY A 58 -2.76 -6.06 -14.26
N ALA A 59 -2.84 -4.73 -14.25
CA ALA A 59 -1.69 -3.84 -14.35
C ALA A 59 -0.75 -3.91 -13.13
N CYS A 60 -1.28 -4.20 -11.94
CA CYS A 60 -0.56 -4.29 -10.67
C CYS A 60 0.02 -5.68 -10.35
N SER A 61 0.21 -6.53 -11.37
CA SER A 61 0.86 -7.84 -11.24
C SER A 61 2.39 -7.77 -11.12
#